data_AF-G8YFS1-F1
#
_entry.id   AF-G8YFS1-F1
#
_cell.length_a   1.000
_cell.length_b   1.000
_cell.length_c   1.000
_cell.angle_alpha   90.00
_cell.angle_beta   90.00
_cell.angle_gamma   90.00
#
_symmetry.space_group_name_H-M   'P 1'
#
loop_
_entity.id
_entity.type
_entity.pdbx_description
1 polymer ?
#
loop_
_entity_poly.entity_id
_entity_poly.type
_entity_poly.pdbx_seq_one_letter_code
_entity_poly.pdbx_strand_id
1 'polypeptide(L)'
;MLSPAEKNIDRQIREWQKKKDMIVKAVRYKKTNESERIDQLICKWRDVCQSASNYLLNSMQLKIMHSGGYRVWKEKNSRKDVDRAQEQEQRIEELNDIVNSEEFGDLSTLEQSDIMDHLHDLSKDSLTDTEDNNEEEEFTMQMLYKMLNIDYDTVYP
;
A
#
# COMPACT_ATOMS: atom_id res chain seq x y z
N MET A 1 32.43 -29.70 -14.47
CA MET A 1 32.36 -28.81 -13.29
C MET A 1 33.41 -27.72 -13.47
N LEU A 2 33.03 -26.44 -13.42
CA LEU A 2 34.00 -25.33 -13.53
C LEU A 2 35.06 -25.44 -12.43
N SER A 3 36.32 -25.28 -12.82
CA SER A 3 37.48 -25.27 -11.92
C SER A 3 37.32 -24.17 -10.86
N PRO A 4 37.78 -24.36 -9.62
CA PRO A 4 37.78 -23.31 -8.59
C PRO A 4 38.43 -22.00 -9.05
N ALA A 5 39.44 -22.08 -9.93
CA ALA A 5 40.08 -20.92 -10.53
C ALA A 5 39.16 -20.17 -11.50
N GLU A 6 38.42 -20.90 -12.35
CA GLU A 6 37.44 -20.32 -13.29
C GLU A 6 36.31 -19.61 -12.53
N LYS A 7 35.79 -20.24 -11.46
CA LYS A 7 34.76 -19.62 -10.60
C LYS A 7 35.25 -18.32 -9.93
N ASN A 8 36.51 -18.28 -9.52
CA ASN A 8 37.11 -17.09 -8.92
C ASN A 8 37.27 -15.95 -9.95
N ILE A 9 37.67 -16.29 -11.18
CA ILE A 9 37.79 -15.33 -12.28
C ILE A 9 36.42 -14.78 -12.66
N ASP A 10 35.39 -15.63 -12.80
CA ASP A 10 34.02 -15.20 -13.07
C ASP A 10 33.47 -14.26 -12.00
N ARG A 11 33.76 -14.54 -10.72
CA ARG A 11 33.37 -13.64 -9.62
C ARG A 11 34.02 -12.28 -9.78
N GLN A 12 35.33 -12.25 -10.04
CA GLN A 12 36.06 -11.00 -10.25
C GLN A 12 35.52 -10.24 -11.47
N ILE A 13 35.24 -10.91 -12.58
CA ILE A 13 34.65 -10.28 -13.78
C ILE A 13 33.32 -9.60 -13.43
N ARG A 14 32.43 -10.28 -12.70
CA ARG A 14 31.15 -9.69 -12.27
C ARG A 14 31.35 -8.49 -11.35
N GLU A 15 32.31 -8.55 -10.43
CA GLU A 15 32.65 -7.42 -9.55
C GLU A 15 33.17 -6.22 -10.35
N TRP A 16 34.08 -6.45 -11.29
CA TRP A 16 34.63 -5.40 -12.15
C TRP A 16 33.57 -4.80 -13.08
N GLN A 17 32.66 -5.61 -13.61
CA GLN A 17 31.52 -5.14 -14.40
C GLN A 17 30.60 -4.24 -13.56
N LYS A 18 30.22 -4.67 -12.34
CA LYS A 18 29.43 -3.84 -11.41
C LYS A 18 30.10 -2.51 -11.11
N LYS A 19 31.41 -2.52 -10.82
CA LYS A 19 32.19 -1.30 -10.58
C LYS A 19 32.21 -0.38 -11.79
N LYS A 20 32.43 -0.92 -12.99
CA LYS A 20 32.40 -0.17 -14.25
C LYS A 20 31.05 0.51 -14.44
N ASP A 21 29.96 -0.25 -14.31
CA ASP A 21 28.60 0.26 -14.53
C ASP A 21 28.23 1.33 -13.49
N MET A 22 28.66 1.15 -12.23
CA MET A 22 28.50 2.15 -11.17
C MET A 22 29.23 3.46 -11.52
N ILE A 23 30.48 3.39 -11.98
CA ILE A 23 31.26 4.56 -12.37
C ILE A 23 30.62 5.26 -13.58
N VAL A 24 30.18 4.51 -14.59
CA VAL A 24 29.50 5.07 -15.76
C VAL A 24 28.23 5.83 -15.36
N LYS A 25 27.42 5.26 -14.45
CA LYS A 25 26.23 5.92 -13.91
C LYS A 25 26.60 7.19 -13.12
N ALA A 26 27.59 7.11 -12.24
CA ALA A 26 28.05 8.26 -11.44
C ALA A 26 28.55 9.42 -12.31
N VAL A 27 29.31 9.13 -13.38
CA VAL A 27 29.76 10.14 -14.34
C VAL A 27 28.58 10.75 -15.09
N ARG A 28 27.58 9.96 -15.47
CA ARG A 28 26.36 10.48 -16.09
C ARG A 28 25.65 11.47 -15.17
N TYR A 29 25.36 11.08 -13.94
CA TYR A 29 24.68 11.95 -12.97
C TYR A 29 25.43 13.25 -12.68
N LYS A 30 26.77 13.17 -12.60
CA LYS A 30 27.61 14.37 -12.40
C LYS A 30 27.57 15.32 -13.61
N LYS A 31 27.45 14.79 -14.83
CA LYS A 31 27.42 15.61 -16.05
C LYS A 31 26.06 16.24 -16.33
N THR A 32 24.97 15.53 -16.01
CA THR A 32 23.62 16.00 -16.32
C THR A 32 23.07 17.02 -15.33
N ASN A 33 23.73 17.21 -14.18
CA ASN A 33 23.26 18.04 -13.06
C ASN A 33 21.79 17.73 -12.67
N GLU A 34 21.34 16.51 -12.96
CA GLU A 34 19.96 16.06 -12.74
C GLU A 34 19.61 16.02 -11.26
N SER A 35 20.59 15.79 -10.38
CA SER A 35 20.38 15.77 -8.92
C SER A 35 19.76 17.08 -8.44
N GLU A 36 20.35 18.23 -8.80
CA GLU A 36 19.87 19.53 -8.34
C GLU A 36 18.46 19.83 -8.84
N ARG A 37 18.16 19.48 -10.11
CA ARG A 37 16.81 19.60 -10.67
C ARG A 37 15.82 18.68 -9.93
N ILE A 38 16.22 17.45 -9.63
CA ILE A 38 15.38 16.49 -8.89
C ILE A 38 15.13 17.02 -7.48
N ASP A 39 16.14 17.54 -6.79
CA ASP A 39 16.03 18.11 -5.45
C ASP A 39 15.06 19.30 -5.43
N GLN A 40 15.15 20.19 -6.44
CA GLN A 40 14.20 21.30 -6.60
C GLN A 40 12.77 20.82 -6.83
N LEU A 41 12.58 19.77 -7.64
CA LEU A 41 11.27 19.17 -7.86
C LEU A 41 10.74 18.52 -6.58
N ILE A 42 11.58 17.83 -5.82
CA ILE A 42 11.22 17.23 -4.53
C ILE A 42 10.74 18.33 -3.58
N CYS A 43 11.49 19.43 -3.42
CA CYS A 43 11.07 20.54 -2.57
C CYS A 43 9.72 21.11 -3.02
N LYS A 44 9.56 21.40 -4.31
CA LYS A 44 8.30 21.94 -4.86
C LYS A 44 7.11 21.02 -4.60
N TRP A 45 7.28 19.72 -4.80
CA TRP A 45 6.20 18.76 -4.57
C TRP A 45 5.92 18.55 -3.09
N ARG A 46 6.95 18.58 -2.23
CA ARG A 46 6.77 18.60 -0.78
C ARG A 46 5.94 19.81 -0.33
N ASP A 47 6.26 21.01 -0.80
CA ASP A 47 5.50 22.23 -0.45
C ASP A 47 4.02 22.12 -0.83
N VAL A 48 3.74 21.58 -2.02
CA VAL A 48 2.37 21.33 -2.50
C VAL A 48 1.68 20.28 -1.62
N CYS A 49 2.34 19.16 -1.32
CA CYS A 49 1.78 18.12 -0.46
C CYS A 49 1.51 18.63 0.94
N GLN A 50 2.44 19.36 1.56
CA GLN A 50 2.24 19.97 2.88
C GLN A 50 1.03 20.92 2.88
N SER A 51 0.94 21.79 1.86
CA SER A 51 -0.18 22.72 1.72
C SER A 51 -1.53 22.00 1.55
N ALA A 52 -1.57 20.97 0.69
CA ALA A 52 -2.76 20.18 0.44
C ALA A 52 -3.17 19.37 1.69
N SER A 53 -2.22 18.76 2.36
CA SER A 53 -2.44 17.99 3.59
C SER A 53 -2.93 18.87 4.73
N ASN A 54 -2.40 20.08 4.90
CA ASN A 54 -2.90 21.05 5.89
C ASN A 54 -4.35 21.44 5.61
N TYR A 55 -4.69 21.72 4.35
CA TYR A 55 -6.08 22.00 3.96
C TYR A 55 -7.00 20.82 4.27
N LEU A 56 -6.58 19.60 3.90
CA LEU A 56 -7.37 18.40 4.09
C LEU A 56 -7.55 18.05 5.57
N LEU A 57 -6.50 18.21 6.37
CA LEU A 57 -6.53 18.05 7.82
C LEU A 57 -7.55 18.98 8.45
N ASN A 58 -7.48 20.28 8.16
CA ASN A 58 -8.43 21.26 8.67
C ASN A 58 -9.87 20.91 8.29
N SER A 59 -10.11 20.56 7.02
CA SER A 59 -11.42 20.12 6.55
C SER A 59 -11.92 18.87 7.29
N MET A 60 -11.05 17.88 7.52
CA MET A 60 -11.41 16.68 8.27
C MET A 60 -11.67 16.95 9.74
N GLN A 61 -10.82 17.75 10.40
CA GLN A 61 -11.02 18.14 11.79
C GLN A 61 -12.35 18.84 12.00
N LEU A 62 -12.76 19.73 11.08
CA LEU A 62 -14.09 20.36 11.12
C LEU A 62 -15.22 19.32 10.99
N LYS A 63 -15.12 18.38 10.05
CA LYS A 63 -16.12 17.30 9.90
C LYS A 63 -16.20 16.41 11.14
N ILE A 64 -15.05 16.11 11.74
CA ILE A 64 -14.93 15.32 12.96
C ILE A 64 -15.55 16.06 14.15
N MET A 65 -15.26 17.35 14.31
CA MET A 65 -15.88 18.20 15.33
C MET A 65 -17.40 18.24 15.17
N HIS A 66 -17.92 18.43 13.96
CA HIS A 66 -19.36 18.38 13.69
C HIS A 66 -19.98 17.00 13.96
N SER A 67 -19.18 15.94 13.92
CA SER A 67 -19.61 14.57 14.21
C SER A 67 -19.56 14.21 15.70
N GLY A 68 -19.20 15.16 16.58
CA GLY A 68 -19.10 14.94 18.03
C GLY A 68 -17.69 14.57 18.52
N GLY A 69 -16.65 14.86 17.72
CA GLY A 69 -15.25 14.63 18.07
C GLY A 69 -14.67 13.36 17.49
N TYR A 70 -13.34 13.20 17.61
CA TYR A 70 -12.59 12.15 16.93
C TYR A 70 -12.99 10.74 17.40
N ARG A 71 -13.15 10.53 18.70
CA ARG A 71 -13.56 9.22 19.25
C ARG A 71 -14.90 8.74 18.68
N VAL A 72 -15.89 9.63 18.58
CA VAL A 72 -17.22 9.30 18.03
C VAL A 72 -17.13 8.99 16.54
N TRP A 73 -16.35 9.79 15.80
CA TRP A 73 -16.13 9.57 14.38
C TRP A 73 -15.39 8.24 14.12
N LYS A 74 -14.34 7.94 14.88
CA LYS A 74 -13.56 6.69 14.79
C LYS A 74 -14.43 5.48 15.09
N GLU A 75 -15.18 5.50 16.19
CA GLU A 75 -16.11 4.42 16.54
C GLU A 75 -17.15 4.18 15.43
N LYS A 76 -17.70 5.24 14.86
CA LYS A 76 -18.65 5.13 13.75
C LYS A 76 -18.01 4.56 12.48
N ASN A 77 -16.74 4.87 12.22
CA ASN A 77 -16.05 4.33 11.05
C ASN A 77 -15.65 2.87 11.27
N SER A 78 -15.08 2.53 12.43
CA SER A 78 -14.75 1.15 12.80
C SER A 78 -15.97 0.24 12.79
N ARG A 79 -17.15 0.72 13.23
CA ARG A 79 -18.40 -0.06 13.11
C ARG A 79 -18.75 -0.36 11.65
N LYS A 80 -18.62 0.62 10.75
CA LYS A 80 -18.86 0.40 9.32
C LYS A 80 -17.86 -0.57 8.70
N ASP A 81 -16.61 -0.50 9.14
CA ASP A 81 -15.56 -1.40 8.65
C ASP A 81 -15.84 -2.83 9.13
N VAL A 82 -16.24 -3.01 10.40
CA VAL A 82 -16.71 -4.30 10.95
C VAL A 82 -17.96 -4.80 10.23
N ASP A 83 -18.97 -3.97 10.04
CA ASP A 83 -20.21 -4.35 9.33
C ASP A 83 -19.88 -4.81 7.90
N ARG A 84 -18.99 -4.09 7.21
CA ARG A 84 -18.53 -4.44 5.86
C ARG A 84 -17.72 -5.74 5.85
N ALA A 85 -16.85 -5.96 6.83
CA ALA A 85 -16.09 -7.20 6.96
C ALA A 85 -17.03 -8.39 7.21
N GLN A 86 -18.03 -8.23 8.07
CA GLN A 86 -19.05 -9.25 8.32
C GLN A 86 -19.88 -9.56 7.06
N GLU A 87 -20.31 -8.54 6.30
CA GLU A 87 -21.00 -8.73 5.02
C GLU A 87 -20.13 -9.43 3.96
N GLN A 88 -18.80 -9.27 4.04
CA GLN A 88 -17.86 -9.94 3.15
C GLN A 88 -17.61 -11.38 3.58
N GLU A 89 -17.46 -11.65 4.88
CA GLU A 89 -17.37 -13.01 5.43
C GLU A 89 -18.61 -13.84 5.10
N GLN A 90 -19.82 -13.27 5.28
CA GLN A 90 -21.07 -13.93 4.91
C GLN A 90 -21.11 -14.30 3.43
N ARG A 91 -20.67 -13.41 2.54
CA ARG A 91 -20.59 -13.69 1.10
C ARG A 91 -19.57 -14.78 0.77
N ILE A 92 -18.44 -14.84 1.49
CA ILE A 92 -17.45 -15.90 1.34
C ILE A 92 -18.02 -17.24 1.81
N GLU A 93 -18.76 -17.26 2.93
CA GLU A 93 -19.43 -18.45 3.45
C GLU A 93 -20.49 -18.96 2.45
N GLU A 94 -21.37 -18.08 1.96
CA GLU A 94 -22.38 -18.40 0.94
C GLU A 94 -21.75 -19.00 -0.34
N LEU A 95 -20.65 -18.41 -0.83
CA LEU A 95 -19.95 -18.92 -2.00
C LEU A 95 -19.25 -20.26 -1.73
N ASN A 96 -18.71 -20.46 -0.53
CA ASN A 96 -18.15 -21.76 -0.14
C ASN A 96 -19.22 -22.85 -0.05
N ASP A 97 -20.41 -22.54 0.45
CA ASP A 97 -21.54 -23.47 0.50
C ASP A 97 -21.97 -23.88 -0.92
N ILE A 98 -21.97 -22.94 -1.86
CA ILE A 98 -22.22 -23.23 -3.29
C ILE A 98 -21.13 -24.16 -3.82
N VAL A 99 -19.84 -23.82 -3.63
CA VAL A 99 -18.71 -24.64 -4.12
C VAL A 99 -18.72 -26.07 -3.54
N ASN A 100 -19.19 -26.23 -2.30
CA ASN A 100 -19.29 -27.53 -1.63
C ASN A 100 -20.59 -28.30 -1.94
N SER A 101 -21.55 -27.69 -2.65
CA SER A 101 -22.81 -28.33 -3.03
C SER A 101 -22.63 -29.32 -4.18
N GLU A 102 -23.49 -30.34 -4.24
CA GLU A 102 -23.52 -31.28 -5.37
C GLU A 102 -23.87 -30.55 -6.69
N GLU A 103 -24.66 -29.47 -6.63
CA GLU A 103 -25.07 -28.66 -7.79
C GLU A 103 -23.89 -27.95 -8.46
N PHE A 104 -22.81 -27.65 -7.73
CA PHE A 104 -21.61 -27.04 -8.30
C PHE A 104 -20.88 -27.97 -9.26
N GLY A 105 -20.88 -29.28 -8.97
CA GLY A 105 -20.30 -30.30 -9.84
C GLY A 105 -21.02 -30.44 -11.18
N ASP A 106 -22.30 -30.07 -11.23
CA ASP A 106 -23.16 -30.13 -12.42
C ASP A 106 -23.07 -28.87 -13.30
N LEU A 107 -22.42 -27.79 -12.83
CA LEU A 107 -22.21 -26.55 -13.58
C LEU A 107 -21.18 -26.72 -14.71
N SER A 108 -21.22 -25.82 -15.69
CA SER A 108 -20.19 -25.79 -16.73
C SER A 108 -18.82 -25.39 -16.17
N THR A 109 -17.75 -25.81 -16.85
CA THR A 109 -16.37 -25.47 -16.44
C THR A 109 -16.10 -23.96 -16.43
N LEU A 110 -16.84 -23.19 -17.22
CA LEU A 110 -16.75 -21.73 -17.23
C LEU A 110 -17.38 -21.13 -15.96
N GLU A 111 -18.58 -21.60 -15.59
CA GLU A 111 -19.29 -21.14 -14.39
C GLU A 111 -18.55 -21.52 -13.11
N GLN A 112 -17.96 -22.72 -13.05
CA GLN A 112 -17.12 -23.13 -11.92
C GLN A 112 -15.88 -22.23 -11.77
N SER A 113 -15.26 -21.83 -12.89
CA SER A 113 -14.11 -20.91 -12.88
C SER A 113 -14.51 -19.53 -12.38
N ASP A 114 -15.61 -18.98 -12.87
CA ASP A 114 -16.08 -17.64 -12.47
C ASP A 114 -16.38 -17.55 -10.97
N ILE A 115 -17.00 -18.59 -10.39
CA ILE A 115 -17.29 -18.67 -8.96
C ILE A 115 -16.00 -18.78 -8.14
N MET A 116 -15.05 -19.60 -8.59
CA MET A 116 -13.77 -19.80 -7.90
C MET A 116 -12.88 -18.55 -7.95
N ASP A 117 -12.87 -17.84 -9.07
CA ASP A 117 -12.16 -16.56 -9.22
C ASP A 117 -12.77 -15.49 -8.31
N HIS A 118 -14.10 -15.40 -8.24
CA HIS A 118 -14.79 -14.46 -7.37
C HIS A 118 -14.55 -14.75 -5.88
N LEU A 119 -14.50 -16.03 -5.48
CA LEU A 119 -14.15 -16.45 -4.12
C LEU A 119 -12.70 -16.08 -3.77
N HIS A 120 -11.77 -16.29 -4.70
CA HIS A 120 -10.36 -15.97 -4.52
C HIS A 120 -10.15 -14.46 -4.36
N ASP A 121 -10.82 -13.64 -5.16
CA ASP A 121 -10.73 -12.18 -5.09
C ASP A 121 -11.29 -11.64 -3.75
N LEU A 122 -12.45 -12.13 -3.31
CA LEU A 122 -13.02 -11.74 -2.01
C LEU A 122 -12.15 -12.17 -0.82
N SER A 123 -11.52 -13.34 -0.91
CA SER A 123 -10.65 -13.85 0.17
C SER A 123 -9.34 -13.07 0.29
N LYS A 124 -8.83 -12.54 -0.83
CA LYS A 124 -7.59 -11.76 -0.85
C LYS A 124 -7.75 -10.38 -0.21
N ASP A 125 -8.89 -9.74 -0.40
CA ASP A 125 -9.19 -8.41 0.15
C ASP A 125 -9.48 -8.43 1.67
N SER A 126 -9.84 -9.58 2.23
CA SER A 126 -10.13 -9.73 3.67
C SER A 126 -8.89 -9.61 4.59
N LEU A 127 -7.68 -9.80 4.06
CA LEU A 127 -6.44 -9.91 4.87
C LEU A 127 -5.77 -8.57 5.23
N THR A 128 -6.34 -7.42 4.86
CA THR A 128 -5.66 -6.11 4.99
C THR A 128 -6.08 -5.25 6.18
N ASP A 129 -6.84 -5.77 7.15
CA ASP A 129 -7.24 -4.97 8.31
C ASP A 129 -6.11 -4.83 9.33
N THR A 130 -5.50 -3.65 9.32
CA THR A 130 -4.53 -3.22 10.33
C THR A 130 -5.28 -2.55 11.47
N GLU A 131 -5.38 -3.26 12.60
CA GLU A 131 -5.92 -2.70 13.84
C GLU A 131 -5.10 -1.48 14.28
N ASP A 132 -5.75 -0.30 14.33
CA ASP A 132 -5.15 0.92 14.86
C ASP A 132 -5.64 1.18 16.30
N ASN A 133 -4.95 0.55 17.26
CA ASN A 133 -5.10 0.75 18.70
C ASN A 133 -4.51 2.10 19.19
N ASN A 134 -4.85 3.20 18.50
CA ASN A 134 -4.50 4.54 18.95
C ASN A 134 -5.59 5.11 19.86
N GLU A 135 -5.19 5.46 21.09
CA GLU A 135 -5.98 6.12 22.14
C GLU A 135 -6.05 7.65 21.97
N GLU A 136 -5.52 8.21 20.87
CA GLU A 136 -5.47 9.67 20.66
C GLU A 136 -6.88 10.30 20.65
N GLU A 137 -7.04 11.42 21.36
CA GLU A 137 -8.30 12.16 21.45
C GLU A 137 -8.55 13.08 20.25
N GLU A 138 -7.52 13.39 19.47
CA GLU A 138 -7.56 14.32 18.34
C GLU A 138 -7.03 13.68 17.05
N PHE A 139 -7.60 14.10 15.91
CA PHE A 139 -7.15 13.64 14.60
C PHE A 139 -5.89 14.40 14.17
N THR A 140 -4.78 13.67 14.08
CA THR A 140 -3.45 14.23 13.80
C THR A 140 -3.04 14.11 12.32
N MET A 141 -2.02 14.88 11.93
CA MET A 141 -1.48 14.83 10.56
C MET A 141 -0.93 13.43 10.23
N GLN A 142 -0.29 12.76 11.18
CA GLN A 142 0.25 11.41 11.01
C GLN A 142 -0.86 10.40 10.70
N MET A 143 -1.99 10.48 11.42
CA MET A 143 -3.16 9.66 11.15
C MET A 143 -3.74 9.89 9.76
N LEU A 144 -3.75 11.14 9.29
CA LEU A 144 -4.19 11.44 7.93
C LEU A 144 -3.26 10.81 6.87
N TYR A 145 -1.94 10.87 7.07
CA TYR A 145 -0.99 10.25 6.15
C TYR A 145 -1.10 8.72 6.14
N LYS A 146 -1.33 8.10 7.31
CA LYS A 146 -1.64 6.68 7.43
C LYS A 146 -2.91 6.32 6.65
N MET A 147 -3.97 7.12 6.77
CA MET A 147 -5.22 6.93 6.02
C MET A 147 -5.05 7.09 4.51
N LEU A 148 -4.17 7.99 4.06
CA LEU A 148 -3.86 8.19 2.64
C LEU A 148 -2.85 7.15 2.10
N ASN A 149 -2.33 6.26 2.96
CA ASN A 149 -1.28 5.30 2.65
C ASN A 149 -0.02 5.98 2.05
N ILE A 150 0.39 7.10 2.66
CA ILE A 150 1.58 7.86 2.30
C ILE A 150 2.52 7.88 3.50
N ASP A 151 3.81 7.65 3.25
CA ASP A 151 4.84 7.80 4.27
C ASP A 151 4.99 9.27 4.68
N TYR A 152 4.84 9.53 5.98
CA TYR A 152 4.90 10.88 6.55
C TYR A 152 6.28 11.52 6.35
N ASP A 153 7.35 10.75 6.55
CA ASP A 153 8.74 11.23 6.49
C ASP A 153 9.16 11.63 5.07
N THR A 154 8.45 11.11 4.06
CA THR A 154 8.66 11.49 2.66
C THR A 154 8.30 12.97 2.42
N VAL A 155 7.29 13.49 3.12
CA VAL A 155 6.80 14.88 2.99
C VAL A 155 7.31 15.80 4.11
N TYR A 156 7.48 15.27 5.32
CA TYR A 156 8.02 15.98 6.48
C TYR A 156 9.32 15.30 6.97
N PRO A 157 10.43 15.50 6.24
CA PRO A 157 11.74 14.93 6.58
C PRO A 157 12.39 15.60 7.81
#